data_AF-T1DST9-F1
#
_entry.id   AF-T1DST9-F1
#
_cell.length_a   1.000
_cell.length_b   1.000
_cell.length_c   1.000
_cell.angle_alpha   90.00
_cell.angle_beta   90.00
_cell.angle_gamma   90.00
#
_symmetry.space_group_name_H-M   'P 1'
#
loop_
_entity.id
_entity.type
_entity.pdbx_description
1 polymer ?
#
loop_
_entity_poly.entity_id
_entity_poly.type
_entity_poly.pdbx_seq_one_letter_code
_entity_poly.pdbx_strand_id
1 'polypeptide(L)'
;MIGGLFVYNHKGEVLISRVYRDDIGRNAVDAFRVNVIHARQQVRSPVTNIARTSFFHIKRANIWLAAVTKQNVNAAMVFEFLLKIIDVMQSYFGKISEENIKNNFVLIYELLDEILDFGYPQNSDTGVLKTFITQQGIKTATKEEQAQITSQVTGQIGWRREGIKYRRNELFLDVLEYVNLLMSPQGQVLSAHVAGKVVMKSYLSGMPECKFGINDKIVMEAKGRSGISGNADNEASRSGKPVVVIDDCQFHQCVKLSKFETEHSISFIPPDGEFELMRYRTTKDISLPFRVIPLVREVGRTKMEVKVVLKSNFKPSLLGQKIEVKIPTPLNTSGVQLICLKGKAKYKASENAIVWKIKRMAGMKETQLSAEIELLETDTKKKWTRPP
;
A
#
# COMPACT_ATOMS: atom_id res chain seq x y z
N MET A 1 -12.11 -24.55 -4.42
CA MET A 1 -11.46 -23.84 -3.30
C MET A 1 -9.98 -24.17 -3.23
N ILE A 2 -9.23 -23.50 -2.35
CA ILE A 2 -7.77 -23.66 -2.24
C ILE A 2 -7.46 -25.09 -1.77
N GLY A 3 -6.57 -25.80 -2.47
CA GLY A 3 -6.22 -27.20 -2.15
C GLY A 3 -4.99 -27.35 -1.26
N GLY A 4 -4.06 -26.41 -1.34
CA GLY A 4 -2.89 -26.37 -0.47
C GLY A 4 -2.26 -24.99 -0.44
N LEU A 5 -1.57 -24.69 0.67
CA LEU A 5 -0.82 -23.47 0.89
C LEU A 5 0.59 -23.83 1.34
N PHE A 6 1.57 -23.29 0.62
CA PHE A 6 2.97 -23.59 0.81
C PHE A 6 3.76 -22.29 0.95
N VAL A 7 4.73 -22.32 1.87
CA VAL A 7 5.67 -21.21 2.08
C VAL A 7 7.07 -21.72 1.76
N TYR A 8 7.78 -21.02 0.88
CA TYR A 8 9.13 -21.38 0.46
C TYR A 8 10.12 -20.28 0.77
N ASN A 9 11.39 -20.66 0.99
CA ASN A 9 12.49 -19.71 0.96
C ASN A 9 12.97 -19.43 -0.48
N HIS A 10 13.99 -18.59 -0.62
CA HIS A 10 14.57 -18.21 -1.91
C HIS A 10 15.23 -19.37 -2.67
N LYS A 11 15.60 -20.46 -1.99
CA LYS A 11 16.15 -21.70 -2.59
C LYS A 11 15.06 -22.69 -2.98
N GLY A 12 13.79 -22.37 -2.70
CA GLY A 12 12.66 -23.25 -2.92
C GLY A 12 12.54 -24.39 -1.91
N GLU A 13 13.20 -24.29 -0.76
CA GLU A 13 12.94 -25.19 0.37
C GLU A 13 11.62 -24.81 1.02
N VAL A 14 10.83 -25.82 1.40
CA VAL A 14 9.52 -25.64 2.02
C VAL A 14 9.70 -25.32 3.49
N LEU A 15 9.22 -24.15 3.91
CA LEU A 15 9.18 -23.73 5.30
C LEU A 15 7.88 -24.17 5.97
N ILE A 16 6.75 -24.07 5.27
CA ILE A 16 5.43 -24.49 5.75
C ILE A 16 4.72 -25.22 4.61
N SER A 17 4.06 -26.34 4.95
CA SER A 17 3.25 -27.12 4.03
C SER A 17 1.91 -27.44 4.67
N ARG A 18 0.85 -26.76 4.23
CA ARG A 18 -0.51 -27.06 4.68
C ARG A 18 -1.39 -27.46 3.50
N VAL A 19 -1.91 -28.68 3.54
CA VAL A 19 -2.80 -29.22 2.50
C VAL A 19 -4.22 -29.27 3.07
N TYR A 20 -5.17 -28.79 2.29
CA TYR A 20 -6.59 -28.72 2.66
C TYR A 20 -7.48 -29.64 1.81
N ARG A 21 -6.94 -30.19 0.71
CA ARG A 21 -7.65 -31.10 -0.18
C ARG A 21 -6.76 -32.27 -0.57
N ASP A 22 -7.33 -33.47 -0.62
CA ASP A 22 -6.61 -34.71 -0.93
C ASP A 22 -6.07 -34.77 -2.36
N ASP A 23 -6.58 -33.93 -3.26
CA ASP A 23 -6.14 -33.86 -4.66
C ASP A 23 -4.80 -33.13 -4.84
N ILE A 24 -4.24 -32.53 -3.79
CA ILE A 24 -2.93 -31.88 -3.79
C ILE A 24 -1.89 -32.81 -3.14
N GLY A 25 -1.07 -33.43 -4.00
CA GLY A 25 0.03 -34.28 -3.56
C GLY A 25 1.35 -33.54 -3.37
N ARG A 26 2.37 -34.26 -2.85
CA ARG A 26 3.75 -33.77 -2.71
C ARG A 26 4.36 -33.31 -4.04
N ASN A 27 3.92 -33.90 -5.15
CA ASN A 27 4.34 -33.51 -6.50
C ASN A 27 4.06 -32.04 -6.83
N ALA A 28 3.00 -31.44 -6.27
CA ALA A 28 2.69 -30.03 -6.48
C ALA A 28 3.77 -29.10 -5.88
N VAL A 29 4.31 -29.48 -4.72
CA VAL A 29 5.38 -28.75 -4.03
C VAL A 29 6.65 -28.71 -4.89
N ASP A 30 7.04 -29.87 -5.41
CA ASP A 30 8.21 -29.99 -6.28
C ASP A 30 8.01 -29.28 -7.62
N ALA A 31 6.82 -29.37 -8.20
CA ALA A 31 6.49 -28.70 -9.45
C ALA A 31 6.64 -27.18 -9.34
N PHE A 32 6.19 -26.57 -8.24
CA PHE A 32 6.35 -25.14 -8.01
C PHE A 32 7.82 -24.75 -7.86
N ARG A 33 8.58 -25.50 -7.06
CA ARG A 33 10.02 -25.27 -6.85
C ARG A 33 10.79 -25.27 -8.17
N VAL A 34 10.61 -26.31 -8.99
CA VAL A 34 11.37 -26.48 -10.23
C VAL A 34 10.97 -25.47 -11.30
N ASN A 35 9.66 -25.28 -11.51
CA ASN A 35 9.16 -24.53 -12.67
C ASN A 35 8.95 -23.03 -12.39
N VAL A 36 8.86 -22.62 -11.12
CA VAL A 36 8.64 -21.22 -10.75
C VAL A 36 9.87 -20.66 -10.03
N ILE A 37 10.31 -21.26 -8.93
CA ILE A 37 11.43 -20.71 -8.14
C ILE A 37 12.75 -20.84 -8.90
N HIS A 38 13.01 -21.99 -9.53
CA HIS A 38 14.22 -22.25 -10.33
C HIS A 38 14.01 -22.05 -11.83
N ALA A 39 12.98 -21.31 -12.23
CA ALA A 39 12.74 -21.00 -13.63
C ALA A 39 13.97 -20.30 -14.25
N ARG A 40 14.50 -20.87 -15.33
CA ARG A 40 15.63 -20.26 -16.09
C ARG A 40 15.24 -18.91 -16.70
N GLN A 41 13.97 -18.78 -17.08
CA GLN A 41 13.38 -17.52 -17.53
C GLN A 41 12.68 -16.84 -16.36
N GLN A 42 12.68 -15.50 -16.34
CA GLN A 42 11.95 -14.76 -15.33
C GLN A 42 10.46 -15.14 -15.37
N VAL A 43 9.93 -15.59 -14.24
CA VAL A 43 8.50 -15.88 -14.06
C VAL A 43 7.72 -14.60 -14.32
N ARG A 44 6.81 -14.63 -15.31
CA ARG A 44 6.10 -13.44 -15.80
C ARG A 44 4.74 -13.22 -15.16
N SER A 45 4.17 -14.26 -14.54
CA SER A 45 2.78 -14.24 -14.07
C SER A 45 2.69 -14.72 -12.62
N PRO A 46 1.91 -14.04 -11.75
CA PRO A 46 1.62 -14.51 -10.39
C PRO A 46 0.67 -15.71 -10.35
N VAL A 47 0.12 -16.12 -11.50
CA VAL A 47 -0.65 -17.36 -11.67
C VAL A 47 0.05 -18.22 -12.72
N THR A 48 0.47 -19.42 -12.33
CA THR A 48 1.09 -20.39 -13.24
C THR A 48 0.28 -21.67 -13.26
N ASN A 49 -0.01 -22.21 -14.45
CA ASN A 49 -0.64 -23.51 -14.57
C ASN A 49 0.41 -24.56 -14.98
N ILE A 50 0.58 -25.60 -14.17
CA ILE A 50 1.51 -26.70 -14.42
C ILE A 50 0.72 -27.99 -14.31
N ALA A 51 0.68 -28.77 -15.40
CA ALA A 51 -0.03 -30.05 -15.45
C ALA A 51 -1.47 -29.97 -14.87
N ARG A 52 -2.25 -28.98 -15.33
CA ARG A 52 -3.64 -28.70 -14.88
C ARG A 52 -3.78 -28.30 -13.40
N THR A 53 -2.68 -27.97 -12.74
CA THR A 53 -2.67 -27.46 -11.37
C THR A 53 -2.30 -25.97 -11.42
N SER A 54 -3.15 -25.13 -10.82
CA SER A 54 -2.95 -23.68 -10.76
C SER A 54 -2.20 -23.30 -9.49
N PHE A 55 -1.16 -22.48 -9.65
CA PHE A 55 -0.29 -21.95 -8.60
C PHE A 55 -0.43 -20.43 -8.55
N PHE A 56 -1.15 -19.93 -7.56
CA PHE A 56 -1.26 -18.51 -7.22
C PHE A 56 -0.15 -18.19 -6.25
N HIS A 57 0.73 -17.25 -6.58
CA HIS A 57 1.89 -17.00 -5.74
C HIS A 57 2.28 -15.54 -5.68
N ILE A 58 2.81 -15.18 -4.51
CA ILE A 58 3.34 -13.86 -4.22
C ILE A 58 4.72 -14.00 -3.59
N LYS A 59 5.57 -13.00 -3.83
CA LYS A 59 6.90 -12.91 -3.23
C LYS A 59 6.97 -11.73 -2.28
N ARG A 60 7.50 -11.96 -1.08
CA ARG A 60 7.83 -10.92 -0.09
C ARG A 60 9.27 -11.12 0.35
N ALA A 61 10.14 -10.20 -0.06
CA ALA A 61 11.59 -10.34 0.10
C ALA A 61 12.08 -11.71 -0.43
N ASN A 62 12.60 -12.56 0.46
CA ASN A 62 13.14 -13.89 0.14
C ASN A 62 12.14 -15.03 0.42
N ILE A 63 10.88 -14.72 0.73
CA ILE A 63 9.82 -15.68 0.99
C ILE A 63 8.83 -15.70 -0.17
N TRP A 64 8.46 -16.91 -0.58
CA TRP A 64 7.37 -17.16 -1.53
C TRP A 64 6.19 -17.76 -0.78
N LEU A 65 5.00 -17.21 -1.01
CA LEU A 65 3.72 -17.80 -0.59
C LEU A 65 3.02 -18.32 -1.84
N ALA A 66 2.62 -19.59 -1.84
CA ALA A 66 1.92 -20.20 -2.96
C ALA A 66 0.64 -20.90 -2.49
N ALA A 67 -0.50 -20.50 -3.03
CA ALA A 67 -1.76 -21.24 -2.95
C ALA A 67 -1.93 -22.09 -4.22
N VAL A 68 -2.33 -23.34 -4.02
CA VAL A 68 -2.39 -24.36 -5.07
C VAL A 68 -3.79 -24.93 -5.13
N THR A 69 -4.31 -25.13 -6.35
CA THR A 69 -5.62 -25.75 -6.56
C THR A 69 -5.70 -26.36 -7.96
N LYS A 70 -6.48 -27.43 -8.10
CA LYS A 70 -6.87 -28.00 -9.40
C LYS A 70 -8.27 -27.55 -9.84
N GLN A 71 -8.95 -26.77 -9.01
CA GLN A 71 -10.30 -26.30 -9.26
C GLN A 71 -10.29 -24.91 -9.94
N ASN A 72 -11.37 -24.58 -10.62
CA ASN A 72 -11.59 -23.25 -11.14
C ASN A 72 -12.09 -22.32 -10.01
N VAL A 73 -11.17 -21.60 -9.37
CA VAL A 73 -11.47 -20.71 -8.24
C VAL A 73 -11.38 -19.25 -8.65
N ASN A 74 -12.03 -18.37 -7.88
CA ASN A 74 -11.87 -16.93 -8.05
C ASN A 74 -10.43 -16.53 -7.67
N ALA A 75 -9.62 -16.18 -8.68
CA ALA A 75 -8.23 -15.78 -8.50
C ALA A 75 -8.06 -14.58 -7.55
N ALA A 76 -8.95 -13.59 -7.62
CA ALA A 76 -8.88 -12.39 -6.80
C ALA A 76 -9.07 -12.73 -5.32
N MET A 77 -10.02 -13.62 -4.99
CA MET A 77 -10.20 -14.13 -3.62
C MET A 77 -8.91 -14.80 -3.10
N VAL A 78 -8.25 -15.61 -3.92
CA VAL A 78 -7.00 -16.28 -3.50
C VAL A 78 -5.89 -15.25 -3.22
N PHE A 79 -5.74 -14.23 -4.08
CA PHE A 79 -4.75 -13.18 -3.83
C PHE A 79 -5.07 -12.32 -2.62
N GLU A 80 -6.33 -11.94 -2.42
CA GLU A 80 -6.75 -11.21 -1.23
C GLU A 80 -6.43 -12.01 0.03
N PHE A 81 -6.73 -13.31 0.03
CA PHE A 81 -6.39 -14.20 1.13
C PHE A 81 -4.87 -14.32 1.35
N LEU A 82 -4.07 -14.49 0.29
CA LEU A 82 -2.61 -14.55 0.40
C LEU A 82 -2.00 -13.25 0.97
N LEU A 83 -2.54 -12.10 0.58
CA LEU A 83 -2.15 -10.80 1.15
C LEU A 83 -2.55 -10.72 2.62
N LYS A 84 -3.77 -11.14 2.95
CA LYS A 84 -4.29 -11.08 4.31
C LYS A 84 -3.53 -12.00 5.28
N ILE A 85 -3.09 -13.18 4.85
CA ILE A 85 -2.23 -14.05 5.67
C ILE A 85 -0.91 -13.33 6.04
N ILE A 86 -0.31 -12.60 5.11
CA ILE A 86 0.92 -11.85 5.39
C ILE A 86 0.63 -10.79 6.45
N ASP A 87 -0.46 -10.05 6.33
CA ASP A 87 -0.83 -9.02 7.30
C ASP A 87 -1.10 -9.64 8.69
N VAL A 88 -1.77 -10.80 8.73
CA VAL A 88 -1.98 -11.56 9.97
C VAL A 88 -0.66 -11.97 10.59
N MET A 89 0.21 -12.64 9.84
CA MET A 89 1.53 -13.05 10.30
C MET A 89 2.36 -11.86 10.80
N GLN A 90 2.32 -10.73 10.08
CA GLN A 90 3.02 -9.50 10.49
C GLN A 90 2.47 -8.91 11.77
N SER A 91 1.15 -8.99 11.99
CA SER A 91 0.53 -8.56 13.25
C SER A 91 0.98 -9.41 14.43
N TYR A 92 1.26 -10.71 14.24
CA TYR A 92 1.68 -11.61 15.33
C TYR A 92 3.17 -11.56 15.64
N PHE A 93 4.05 -11.60 14.64
CA PHE A 93 5.50 -11.74 14.86
C PHE A 93 6.34 -10.76 14.02
N GLY A 94 5.73 -9.73 13.45
CA GLY A 94 6.42 -8.66 12.75
C GLY A 94 6.95 -9.09 11.39
N LYS A 95 8.21 -8.80 11.09
CA LYS A 95 8.76 -9.01 9.74
C LYS A 95 8.62 -10.47 9.28
N ILE A 96 8.16 -10.68 8.04
CA ILE A 96 8.18 -12.01 7.42
C ILE A 96 9.59 -12.33 6.94
N SER A 97 10.26 -13.23 7.66
CA SER A 97 11.59 -13.76 7.34
C SER A 97 11.61 -15.28 7.53
N GLU A 98 12.60 -15.94 6.94
CA GLU A 98 12.77 -17.38 7.11
C GLU A 98 12.94 -17.78 8.57
N GLU A 99 13.72 -17.00 9.33
CA GLU A 99 13.92 -17.18 10.77
C GLU A 99 12.60 -17.06 11.55
N ASN A 100 11.82 -16.01 11.30
CA ASN A 100 10.56 -15.80 12.01
C ASN A 100 9.53 -16.88 11.68
N ILE A 101 9.49 -17.37 10.44
CA ILE A 101 8.61 -18.49 10.07
C ILE A 101 9.02 -19.77 10.82
N LYS A 102 10.33 -20.08 10.85
CA LYS A 102 10.86 -21.26 11.56
C LYS A 102 10.62 -21.18 13.07
N ASN A 103 10.79 -20.01 13.68
CA ASN A 103 10.60 -19.82 15.12
C ASN A 103 9.12 -19.82 15.54
N ASN A 104 8.19 -19.58 14.62
CA ASN A 104 6.75 -19.48 14.90
C ASN A 104 5.92 -20.55 14.16
N PHE A 105 6.52 -21.68 13.78
CA PHE A 105 5.84 -22.67 12.92
C PHE A 105 4.54 -23.22 13.54
N VAL A 106 4.51 -23.47 14.86
CA VAL A 106 3.30 -23.95 15.57
C VAL A 106 2.17 -22.93 15.44
N LEU A 107 2.43 -21.67 15.78
CA LEU A 107 1.49 -20.57 15.63
C LEU A 107 0.99 -20.43 14.19
N ILE A 108 1.89 -20.57 13.21
CA ILE A 108 1.50 -20.47 11.79
C ILE A 108 0.53 -21.59 11.42
N TYR A 109 0.74 -22.83 11.87
CA TYR A 109 -0.19 -23.92 11.61
C TYR A 109 -1.55 -23.68 12.28
N GLU A 110 -1.58 -23.22 13.53
CA GLU A 110 -2.82 -22.84 14.21
C GLU A 110 -3.57 -21.74 13.47
N LEU A 111 -2.87 -20.68 13.05
CA LEU A 111 -3.46 -19.60 12.26
C LEU A 111 -4.02 -20.10 10.93
N LEU A 112 -3.27 -20.95 10.22
CA LEU A 112 -3.66 -21.49 8.92
C LEU A 112 -4.89 -22.41 9.02
N ASP A 113 -5.05 -23.11 10.13
CA ASP A 113 -6.22 -23.97 10.37
C ASP A 113 -7.45 -23.16 10.74
N GLU A 114 -7.27 -22.05 11.45
CA GLU A 114 -8.38 -21.16 11.80
C GLU A 114 -8.87 -20.33 10.62
N ILE A 115 -7.95 -19.75 9.83
CA ILE A 115 -8.31 -18.78 8.79
C ILE A 115 -8.64 -19.44 7.44
N LEU A 116 -8.46 -20.76 7.30
CA LEU A 116 -8.72 -21.49 6.06
C LEU A 116 -9.16 -22.92 6.38
N ASP A 117 -10.47 -23.16 6.33
CA ASP A 117 -11.01 -24.51 6.56
C ASP A 117 -11.39 -25.17 5.23
N PHE A 118 -10.85 -26.35 4.96
CA PHE A 118 -11.07 -27.11 3.72
C PHE A 118 -10.91 -26.27 2.43
N GLY A 119 -10.04 -25.25 2.49
CA GLY A 119 -9.78 -24.32 1.39
C GLY A 119 -10.70 -23.11 1.28
N TYR A 120 -11.68 -22.96 2.18
CA TYR A 120 -12.58 -21.82 2.30
C TYR A 120 -12.00 -20.80 3.28
N PRO A 121 -11.63 -19.59 2.81
CA PRO A 121 -11.15 -18.53 3.71
C PRO A 121 -12.21 -18.21 4.77
N GLN A 122 -11.78 -18.20 6.03
CA GLN A 122 -12.60 -17.86 7.19
C GLN A 122 -12.27 -16.44 7.67
N ASN A 123 -12.78 -16.07 8.85
CA ASN A 123 -12.48 -14.78 9.46
C ASN A 123 -10.97 -14.67 9.76
N SER A 124 -10.34 -13.63 9.20
CA SER A 124 -8.91 -13.35 9.33
C SER A 124 -8.63 -12.01 10.02
N ASP A 125 -9.59 -11.53 10.81
CA ASP A 125 -9.41 -10.34 11.64
C ASP A 125 -8.42 -10.63 12.78
N THR A 126 -7.26 -9.96 12.75
CA THR A 126 -6.21 -10.18 13.74
C THR A 126 -6.60 -9.81 15.15
N GLY A 127 -7.52 -8.84 15.33
CA GLY A 127 -8.01 -8.43 16.63
C GLY A 127 -8.83 -9.55 17.27
N VAL A 128 -9.64 -10.24 16.46
CA VAL A 128 -10.39 -11.43 16.86
C VAL A 128 -9.46 -12.61 17.12
N LEU A 129 -8.60 -12.95 16.15
CA LEU A 129 -7.70 -14.12 16.25
C LEU A 129 -6.82 -14.05 17.50
N LYS A 130 -6.29 -12.87 17.85
CA LYS A 130 -5.41 -12.68 19.01
C LYS A 130 -6.09 -12.91 20.35
N THR A 131 -7.42 -13.02 20.40
CA THR A 131 -8.15 -13.32 21.63
C THR A 131 -8.07 -14.79 22.02
N PHE A 132 -7.92 -15.71 21.04
CA PHE A 132 -7.90 -17.15 21.30
C PHE A 132 -6.67 -17.88 20.74
N ILE A 133 -5.97 -17.30 19.77
CA ILE A 133 -4.65 -17.77 19.32
C ILE A 133 -3.60 -16.87 19.98
N THR A 134 -2.89 -17.40 20.98
CA THR A 134 -1.94 -16.62 21.79
C THR A 134 -0.54 -17.22 21.73
N GLN A 135 0.47 -16.36 21.63
CA GLN A 135 1.89 -16.77 21.69
C GLN A 135 2.35 -17.09 23.11
N GLN A 136 1.65 -16.57 24.11
CA GLN A 136 1.93 -16.81 25.52
C GLN A 136 1.12 -18.04 25.95
N GLY A 137 1.78 -19.00 26.61
CA GLY A 137 1.19 -20.31 26.93
C GLY A 137 -0.21 -20.23 27.54
N ILE A 138 -1.00 -21.28 27.31
CA ILE A 138 -2.43 -21.44 27.62
C ILE A 138 -2.77 -20.78 28.97
N LYS A 139 -3.23 -19.51 28.93
CA LYS A 139 -3.98 -18.96 30.05
C LYS A 139 -5.35 -19.60 29.99
N THR A 140 -5.76 -20.26 31.06
CA THR A 140 -7.10 -20.83 31.16
C THR A 140 -8.10 -19.68 31.05
N ALA A 141 -8.65 -19.48 29.86
CA ALA A 141 -9.69 -18.49 29.64
C ALA A 141 -10.90 -18.85 30.51
N THR A 142 -11.43 -17.88 31.23
CA THR A 142 -12.65 -18.07 32.01
C THR A 142 -13.83 -18.38 31.08
N LYS A 143 -14.87 -19.05 31.59
CA LYS A 143 -16.10 -19.33 30.82
C LYS A 143 -16.72 -18.05 30.25
N GLU A 144 -16.60 -16.95 30.97
CA GLU A 144 -17.10 -15.62 30.55
C GLU A 144 -16.29 -15.06 29.37
N GLU A 145 -14.96 -15.15 29.42
CA GLU A 145 -14.09 -14.75 28.29
C GLU A 145 -14.37 -15.60 27.04
N GLN A 146 -14.58 -16.92 27.20
CA GLN A 146 -14.94 -17.80 26.08
C GLN A 146 -16.28 -17.44 25.44
N ALA A 147 -17.28 -17.08 26.26
CA ALA A 147 -18.58 -16.63 25.76
C ALA A 147 -18.46 -15.29 25.01
N GLN A 148 -17.64 -14.36 25.51
CA GLN A 148 -17.38 -13.07 24.83
C GLN A 148 -16.68 -13.25 23.49
N ILE A 149 -15.65 -14.12 23.43
CA ILE A 149 -14.95 -14.44 22.17
C ILE A 149 -15.93 -15.06 21.17
N THR A 150 -16.72 -16.03 21.60
CA THR A 150 -17.75 -16.66 20.74
C THR A 150 -18.71 -15.62 20.19
N SER A 151 -19.24 -14.75 21.05
CA SER A 151 -20.14 -13.65 20.62
C SER A 151 -19.48 -12.72 19.61
N GLN A 152 -18.20 -12.38 19.77
CA GLN A 152 -17.48 -11.54 18.82
C GLN A 152 -17.28 -12.23 17.47
N VAL A 153 -16.98 -13.53 17.46
CA VAL A 153 -16.76 -14.31 16.23
C VAL A 153 -18.08 -14.52 15.47
N THR A 154 -19.16 -14.85 16.18
CA THR A 154 -20.47 -15.16 15.58
C THR A 154 -21.37 -13.93 15.43
N GLY A 155 -21.01 -12.81 16.05
CA GLY A 155 -21.80 -11.59 16.09
C GLY A 155 -21.77 -10.80 14.78
N GLN A 156 -22.72 -9.88 14.62
CA GLN A 156 -22.82 -9.03 13.44
C GLN A 156 -21.63 -8.06 13.30
N ILE A 157 -20.93 -7.75 14.40
CA ILE A 157 -19.78 -6.84 14.44
C ILE A 157 -18.55 -7.62 14.92
N GLY A 158 -17.76 -8.12 13.97
CA GLY A 158 -16.55 -8.88 14.30
C GLY A 158 -15.33 -8.03 14.69
N TRP A 159 -15.27 -6.77 14.23
CA TRP A 159 -14.06 -5.93 14.32
C TRP A 159 -13.96 -5.08 15.60
N ARG A 160 -14.92 -5.16 16.52
CA ARG A 160 -14.91 -4.39 17.77
C ARG A 160 -15.52 -5.18 18.94
N ARG A 161 -14.82 -5.21 20.07
CA ARG A 161 -15.27 -5.87 21.31
C ARG A 161 -16.20 -4.98 22.13
N GLU A 162 -17.18 -5.60 22.77
CA GLU A 162 -17.97 -4.97 23.82
C GLU A 162 -17.12 -4.77 25.09
N GLY A 163 -17.55 -3.84 25.96
CA GLY A 163 -16.91 -3.62 27.25
C GLY A 163 -15.56 -2.87 27.23
N ILE A 164 -15.07 -2.43 26.06
CA ILE A 164 -13.86 -1.59 25.97
C ILE A 164 -14.05 -0.32 26.81
N LYS A 165 -13.08 0.00 27.66
CA LYS A 165 -13.13 1.17 28.53
C LYS A 165 -11.80 1.91 28.52
N TYR A 166 -11.86 3.18 28.14
CA TYR A 166 -10.75 4.13 28.24
C TYR A 166 -11.03 5.16 29.33
N ARG A 167 -9.97 5.65 29.99
CA ARG A 167 -10.09 6.77 30.94
C ARG A 167 -10.56 8.05 30.24
N ARG A 168 -10.14 8.24 28.99
CA ARG A 168 -10.51 9.36 28.14
C ARG A 168 -10.79 8.83 26.75
N ASN A 169 -11.91 9.26 26.17
CA ASN A 169 -12.26 8.93 24.80
C ASN A 169 -11.49 9.87 23.87
N GLU A 170 -10.58 9.33 23.07
CA GLU A 170 -9.76 10.09 22.13
C GLU A 170 -9.82 9.47 20.73
N LEU A 171 -9.75 10.35 19.73
CA LEU A 171 -9.72 9.95 18.34
C LEU A 171 -8.70 10.77 17.57
N PHE A 172 -7.81 10.09 16.86
CA PHE A 172 -6.84 10.73 15.97
C PHE A 172 -7.10 10.31 14.53
N LEU A 173 -6.97 11.26 13.60
CA LEU A 173 -7.18 11.04 12.17
C LEU A 173 -5.95 11.58 11.43
N ASP A 174 -5.30 10.69 10.68
CA ASP A 174 -4.19 11.02 9.80
C ASP A 174 -4.67 10.87 8.34
N VAL A 175 -4.73 12.00 7.63
CA VAL A 175 -5.02 12.03 6.19
C VAL A 175 -3.69 12.04 5.44
N LEU A 176 -3.41 10.94 4.74
CA LEU A 176 -2.15 10.72 4.04
C LEU A 176 -2.40 10.71 2.54
N GLU A 177 -1.76 11.63 1.82
CA GLU A 177 -1.91 11.79 0.38
C GLU A 177 -0.61 11.53 -0.36
N TYR A 178 -0.70 10.72 -1.41
CA TYR A 178 0.39 10.39 -2.32
C TYR A 178 0.12 11.03 -3.67
N VAL A 179 0.88 12.08 -4.00
CA VAL A 179 0.79 12.75 -5.30
C VAL A 179 1.62 11.97 -6.31
N ASN A 180 0.93 11.29 -7.22
CA ASN A 180 1.55 10.53 -8.31
C ASN A 180 1.54 11.40 -9.57
N LEU A 181 2.72 11.62 -10.15
CA LEU A 181 2.90 12.45 -11.32
C LEU A 181 3.80 11.74 -12.35
N LEU A 182 3.30 11.63 -13.58
CA LEU A 182 4.07 11.29 -14.76
C LEU A 182 4.05 12.49 -15.71
N MET A 183 5.22 12.95 -16.11
CA MET A 183 5.38 14.12 -16.96
C MET A 183 6.32 13.78 -18.13
N SER A 184 6.02 14.36 -19.28
CA SER A 184 6.89 14.29 -20.45
C SER A 184 8.16 15.12 -20.23
N PRO A 185 9.23 14.87 -21.00
CA PRO A 185 10.45 15.66 -20.94
C PRO A 185 10.24 17.15 -21.27
N GLN A 186 9.20 17.47 -22.05
CA GLN A 186 8.82 18.83 -22.43
C GLN A 186 8.01 19.54 -21.33
N GLY A 187 7.70 18.85 -20.22
CA GLY A 187 6.97 19.41 -19.09
C GLY A 187 5.44 19.32 -19.20
N GLN A 188 4.91 18.59 -20.19
CA GLN A 188 3.48 18.26 -20.26
C GLN A 188 3.17 17.11 -19.30
N VAL A 189 2.18 17.29 -18.43
CA VAL A 189 1.67 16.25 -17.53
C VAL A 189 0.98 15.15 -18.34
N LEU A 190 1.44 13.91 -18.22
CA LEU A 190 0.87 12.74 -18.90
C LEU A 190 -0.12 12.01 -17.99
N SER A 191 0.15 11.96 -16.69
CA SER A 191 -0.77 11.42 -15.69
C SER A 191 -0.52 12.13 -14.36
N ALA A 192 -1.59 12.55 -13.70
CA ALA A 192 -1.54 13.05 -12.33
C ALA A 192 -2.74 12.50 -11.57
N HIS A 193 -2.48 11.90 -10.41
CA HIS A 193 -3.54 11.52 -9.48
C HIS A 193 -3.02 11.57 -8.04
N VAL A 194 -3.92 11.84 -7.11
CA VAL A 194 -3.69 11.73 -5.68
C VAL A 194 -4.32 10.43 -5.21
N ALA A 195 -3.52 9.56 -4.60
CA ALA A 195 -4.03 8.44 -3.83
C ALA A 195 -4.01 8.84 -2.35
N GLY A 196 -5.18 8.96 -1.74
CA GLY A 196 -5.36 9.32 -0.35
C GLY A 196 -5.75 8.12 0.51
N LYS A 197 -5.36 8.14 1.78
CA LYS A 197 -5.89 7.23 2.80
C LYS A 197 -6.13 7.95 4.12
N VAL A 198 -7.18 7.55 4.82
CA VAL A 198 -7.53 8.06 6.14
C VAL A 198 -7.22 6.97 7.15
N VAL A 199 -6.19 7.18 7.96
CA VAL A 199 -5.81 6.29 9.07
C VAL A 199 -6.41 6.86 10.35
N MET A 200 -7.09 6.01 11.11
CA MET A 200 -7.81 6.39 12.33
C MET A 200 -7.22 5.63 13.52
N LYS A 201 -7.00 6.35 14.63
CA LYS A 201 -6.65 5.77 15.93
C LYS A 201 -7.78 6.01 16.90
N SER A 202 -8.52 4.94 17.22
CA SER A 202 -9.69 5.00 18.07
C SER A 202 -9.39 4.48 19.47
N TYR A 203 -9.47 5.36 20.46
CA TYR A 203 -9.43 5.01 21.87
C TYR A 203 -10.77 5.41 22.50
N LEU A 204 -11.82 4.71 22.09
CA LEU A 204 -13.20 5.00 22.51
C LEU A 204 -13.75 3.87 23.37
N SER A 205 -14.56 4.21 24.37
CA SER A 205 -15.23 3.24 25.23
C SER A 205 -16.55 2.74 24.63
N GLY A 206 -16.93 1.50 24.94
CA GLY A 206 -18.19 0.88 24.49
C GLY A 206 -18.24 0.59 22.99
N MET A 207 -19.43 0.68 22.38
CA MET A 207 -19.69 0.45 20.95
C MET A 207 -20.21 1.75 20.28
N PRO A 208 -19.34 2.76 20.07
CA PRO A 208 -19.78 4.04 19.52
C PRO A 208 -20.08 3.93 18.03
N GLU A 209 -21.20 4.51 17.58
CA GLU A 209 -21.44 4.78 16.16
C GLU A 209 -20.85 6.15 15.81
N CYS A 210 -19.85 6.17 14.93
CA CYS A 210 -19.20 7.36 14.43
C CYS A 210 -19.76 7.74 13.05
N LYS A 211 -19.71 9.04 12.74
CA LYS A 211 -19.96 9.58 11.39
C LYS A 211 -18.76 10.42 10.98
N PHE A 212 -18.25 10.17 9.78
CA PHE A 212 -17.15 10.95 9.19
C PHE A 212 -17.68 11.75 7.99
N GLY A 213 -17.36 13.05 7.97
CA GLY A 213 -17.79 13.97 6.92
C GLY A 213 -16.60 14.50 6.15
N ILE A 214 -16.68 14.44 4.82
CA ILE A 214 -15.70 15.01 3.90
C ILE A 214 -16.41 16.10 3.09
N ASN A 215 -15.68 17.15 2.74
CA ASN A 215 -16.06 18.18 1.78
C ASN A 215 -16.01 17.65 0.32
N ASP A 216 -16.58 16.46 0.10
CA ASP A 216 -16.72 15.89 -1.24
C ASP A 216 -17.84 16.60 -1.99
N LYS A 217 -17.62 16.85 -3.29
CA LYS A 217 -18.57 17.57 -4.15
C LYS A 217 -19.96 16.96 -4.11
N ILE A 218 -20.03 15.63 -4.19
CA ILE A 218 -21.30 14.89 -4.20
C ILE A 218 -22.01 15.04 -2.85
N VAL A 219 -21.27 14.89 -1.75
CA VAL A 219 -21.81 15.07 -0.38
C VAL A 219 -22.34 16.49 -0.18
N MET A 220 -21.65 17.50 -0.71
CA MET A 220 -22.09 18.91 -0.60
C MET A 220 -23.32 19.20 -1.46
N GLU A 221 -23.40 18.67 -2.69
CA GLU A 221 -24.57 18.79 -3.56
C GLU A 221 -25.81 18.08 -2.98
N ALA A 222 -25.63 16.90 -2.36
CA ALA A 222 -26.71 16.16 -1.71
C ALA A 222 -27.28 16.91 -0.49
N LYS A 223 -26.43 17.50 0.35
CA LYS A 223 -26.87 18.34 1.48
C LYS A 223 -27.55 19.63 1.04
N GLY A 224 -27.17 20.19 -0.10
CA GLY A 224 -27.83 21.36 -0.70
C GLY A 224 -29.25 21.08 -1.18
N ARG A 225 -29.60 19.81 -1.46
CA ARG A 225 -30.94 19.40 -1.91
C ARG A 225 -31.91 19.06 -0.77
N SER A 226 -31.43 18.75 0.44
CA SER A 226 -32.29 18.39 1.58
C SER A 226 -32.77 19.59 2.41
N GLY A 227 -32.34 20.81 2.08
CA GLY A 227 -32.84 22.05 2.66
C GLY A 227 -33.96 22.64 1.83
N ILE A 228 -35.20 22.57 2.31
CA ILE A 228 -36.34 23.25 1.70
C ILE A 228 -36.16 24.77 1.87
N SER A 229 -36.28 25.49 0.76
CA SER A 229 -36.48 26.96 0.60
C SER A 229 -35.29 27.90 0.86
N GLY A 230 -34.88 28.61 -0.20
CA GLY A 230 -34.24 29.93 -0.13
C GLY A 230 -32.76 30.00 -0.58
N ASN A 231 -32.52 30.49 -1.80
CA ASN A 231 -31.27 31.12 -2.24
C ASN A 231 -29.91 30.42 -1.94
N ALA A 232 -29.77 29.15 -2.30
CA ALA A 232 -28.53 28.39 -2.11
C ALA A 232 -27.44 28.63 -3.19
N ASP A 233 -27.74 29.34 -4.29
CA ASP A 233 -26.72 29.67 -5.30
C ASP A 233 -25.65 30.66 -4.78
N ASN A 234 -25.91 31.31 -3.65
CA ASN A 234 -25.00 32.29 -3.04
C ASN A 234 -24.22 31.79 -1.81
N GLU A 235 -24.44 30.58 -1.30
CA GLU A 235 -23.67 30.07 -0.15
C GLU A 235 -22.52 29.14 -0.53
N ALA A 236 -22.63 28.41 -1.64
CA ALA A 236 -21.50 27.64 -2.18
C ALA A 236 -20.33 28.54 -2.60
N SER A 237 -20.60 29.78 -3.04
CA SER A 237 -19.59 30.79 -3.35
C SER A 237 -19.06 31.55 -2.13
N ARG A 238 -19.79 31.57 -1.00
CA ARG A 238 -19.41 32.30 0.22
C ARG A 238 -18.45 31.54 1.14
N SER A 239 -18.41 30.21 1.09
CA SER A 239 -17.53 29.47 2.01
C SER A 239 -16.06 29.43 1.57
N GLY A 240 -15.76 29.65 0.27
CA GLY A 240 -14.40 29.57 -0.28
C GLY A 240 -13.67 28.25 0.03
N LYS A 241 -14.38 27.23 0.54
CA LYS A 241 -13.79 25.96 0.96
C LYS A 241 -13.56 25.15 -0.30
N PRO A 242 -12.31 24.74 -0.58
CA PRO A 242 -12.03 23.92 -1.74
C PRO A 242 -12.86 22.64 -1.64
N VAL A 243 -13.68 22.37 -2.65
CA VAL A 243 -14.44 21.13 -2.74
C VAL A 243 -13.49 20.07 -3.29
N VAL A 244 -13.46 18.91 -2.66
CA VAL A 244 -12.66 17.78 -3.15
C VAL A 244 -13.54 16.97 -4.09
N VAL A 245 -13.05 16.67 -5.28
CA VAL A 245 -13.72 15.73 -6.19
C VAL A 245 -13.07 14.37 -6.01
N ILE A 246 -13.81 13.43 -5.43
CA ILE A 246 -13.32 12.07 -5.26
C ILE A 246 -13.81 11.22 -6.45
N ASP A 247 -12.90 10.54 -7.14
CA ASP A 247 -13.24 9.67 -8.27
C ASP A 247 -13.70 8.30 -7.80
N ASP A 248 -13.00 7.71 -6.83
CA ASP A 248 -13.37 6.45 -6.20
C ASP A 248 -12.98 6.42 -4.72
N CYS A 249 -13.73 5.64 -3.93
CA CYS A 249 -13.50 5.38 -2.53
C CYS A 249 -13.49 3.88 -2.26
N GLN A 250 -12.63 3.45 -1.35
CA GLN A 250 -12.65 2.12 -0.75
C GLN A 250 -12.79 2.31 0.75
N PHE A 251 -13.66 1.53 1.38
CA PHE A 251 -13.94 1.65 2.80
C PHE A 251 -13.52 0.39 3.55
N HIS A 252 -13.18 0.57 4.82
CA HIS A 252 -13.09 -0.54 5.75
C HIS A 252 -14.46 -1.20 5.94
N GLN A 253 -14.46 -2.51 6.24
CA GLN A 253 -15.67 -3.30 6.49
C GLN A 253 -16.60 -2.73 7.57
N CYS A 254 -16.09 -1.85 8.44
CA CYS A 254 -16.88 -1.21 9.48
C CYS A 254 -17.86 -0.15 8.97
N VAL A 255 -17.69 0.32 7.73
CA VAL A 255 -18.53 1.34 7.10
C VAL A 255 -19.80 0.73 6.53
N LYS A 256 -20.94 1.31 6.90
CA LYS A 256 -22.26 0.94 6.39
C LYS A 256 -22.43 1.48 4.96
N LEU A 257 -22.03 0.68 3.97
CA LEU A 257 -22.07 1.08 2.55
C LEU A 257 -23.46 1.50 2.07
N SER A 258 -24.53 0.87 2.57
CA SER A 258 -25.91 1.25 2.24
C SER A 258 -26.24 2.70 2.63
N LYS A 259 -25.78 3.16 3.81
CA LYS A 259 -25.94 4.57 4.22
C LYS A 259 -25.07 5.52 3.39
N PHE A 260 -23.91 5.07 2.94
CA PHE A 260 -23.06 5.87 2.06
C PHE A 260 -23.70 6.03 0.67
N GLU A 261 -24.34 4.98 0.14
CA GLU A 261 -24.99 5.04 -1.16
C GLU A 261 -26.25 5.92 -1.15
N THR A 262 -27.05 5.89 -0.08
CA THR A 262 -28.29 6.67 0.01
C THR A 262 -28.11 8.10 0.52
N GLU A 263 -27.26 8.31 1.52
CA GLU A 263 -27.12 9.59 2.23
C GLU A 263 -25.75 10.25 1.99
N HIS A 264 -24.83 9.59 1.27
CA HIS A 264 -23.42 9.98 1.20
C HIS A 264 -22.79 10.20 2.58
N SER A 265 -23.22 9.39 3.56
CA SER A 265 -22.78 9.48 4.96
C SER A 265 -21.88 8.30 5.33
N ILE A 266 -20.65 8.57 5.72
CA ILE A 266 -19.71 7.54 6.18
C ILE A 266 -20.02 7.25 7.65
N SER A 267 -20.89 6.27 7.90
CA SER A 267 -21.30 5.84 9.24
C SER A 267 -20.74 4.47 9.58
N PHE A 268 -20.12 4.32 10.76
CA PHE A 268 -19.38 3.12 11.12
C PHE A 268 -19.20 2.97 12.63
N ILE A 269 -18.90 1.75 13.08
CA ILE A 269 -18.43 1.47 14.44
C ILE A 269 -16.93 1.17 14.33
N PRO A 270 -16.02 2.04 14.82
CA PRO A 270 -14.59 1.89 14.58
C PRO A 270 -14.01 0.68 15.31
N PRO A 271 -13.13 -0.10 14.67
CA PRO A 271 -12.19 -0.96 15.38
C PRO A 271 -11.43 -0.18 16.46
N ASP A 272 -10.99 -0.89 17.48
CA ASP A 272 -10.16 -0.32 18.54
C ASP A 272 -8.71 -0.19 18.09
N GLY A 273 -8.04 0.91 18.45
CA GLY A 273 -6.66 1.18 18.04
C GLY A 273 -6.52 1.76 16.64
N GLU A 274 -5.38 1.50 15.99
CA GLU A 274 -5.03 2.03 14.66
C GLU A 274 -5.60 1.15 13.53
N PHE A 275 -6.36 1.73 12.62
CA PHE A 275 -6.85 1.07 11.41
C PHE A 275 -7.01 2.05 10.25
N GLU A 276 -7.06 1.54 9.02
CA GLU A 276 -7.34 2.35 7.85
C GLU A 276 -8.86 2.40 7.62
N LEU A 277 -9.46 3.59 7.72
CA LEU A 277 -10.91 3.78 7.58
C LEU A 277 -11.33 3.76 6.11
N MET A 278 -10.57 4.46 5.25
CA MET A 278 -10.87 4.55 3.84
C MET A 278 -9.64 4.90 3.00
N ARG A 279 -9.69 4.54 1.72
CA ARG A 279 -8.84 5.05 0.65
C ARG A 279 -9.69 5.83 -0.33
N TYR A 280 -9.10 6.84 -0.94
CA TYR A 280 -9.75 7.60 -1.99
C TYR A 280 -8.75 7.93 -3.10
N ARG A 281 -9.26 8.16 -4.30
CA ARG A 281 -8.45 8.63 -5.43
C ARG A 281 -9.08 9.87 -6.05
N THR A 282 -8.23 10.82 -6.42
CA THR A 282 -8.62 12.04 -7.12
C THR A 282 -7.68 12.27 -8.30
N THR A 283 -8.23 12.53 -9.48
CA THR A 283 -7.51 12.81 -10.74
C THR A 283 -7.73 14.24 -11.23
N LYS A 284 -8.66 14.98 -10.62
CA LYS A 284 -9.06 16.35 -11.01
C LYS A 284 -8.56 17.38 -9.99
N ASP A 285 -8.33 18.60 -10.47
CA ASP A 285 -8.00 19.78 -9.65
C ASP A 285 -6.79 19.60 -8.71
N ILE A 286 -5.82 18.79 -9.14
CA ILE A 286 -4.62 18.49 -8.36
C ILE A 286 -3.63 19.66 -8.45
N SER A 287 -3.33 20.25 -7.30
CA SER A 287 -2.23 21.21 -7.18
C SER A 287 -0.90 20.47 -6.98
N LEU A 288 -0.03 20.50 -8.00
CA LEU A 288 1.28 19.85 -7.90
C LEU A 288 2.21 20.65 -6.98
N PRO A 289 2.74 20.05 -5.91
CA PRO A 289 3.57 20.76 -4.92
C PRO A 289 4.96 21.11 -5.46
N PHE A 290 5.45 20.34 -6.43
CA PHE A 290 6.74 20.55 -7.05
C PHE A 290 6.62 20.45 -8.57
N ARG A 291 7.40 21.27 -9.27
CA ARG A 291 7.62 21.19 -10.71
C ARG A 291 9.11 20.99 -10.96
N VAL A 292 9.43 19.90 -11.66
CA VAL A 292 10.81 19.56 -12.05
C VAL A 292 10.96 19.86 -13.53
N ILE A 293 11.98 20.62 -13.91
CA ILE A 293 12.26 20.94 -15.32
C ILE A 293 13.65 20.39 -15.63
N PRO A 294 13.72 19.20 -16.27
CA PRO A 294 14.97 18.61 -16.68
C PRO A 294 15.40 19.14 -18.05
N LEU A 295 16.68 19.47 -18.17
CA LEU A 295 17.32 19.89 -19.42
C LEU A 295 18.54 18.99 -19.61
N VAL A 296 18.57 18.22 -20.69
CA VAL A 296 19.66 17.31 -21.03
C VAL A 296 20.23 17.70 -22.37
N ARG A 297 21.56 17.84 -22.44
CA ARG A 297 22.31 18.11 -23.66
C ARG A 297 23.45 17.12 -23.79
N GLU A 298 23.43 16.31 -24.84
CA GLU A 298 24.57 15.47 -25.21
C GLU A 298 25.61 16.33 -25.95
N VAL A 299 26.87 16.22 -25.56
CA VAL A 299 28.01 16.94 -26.16
C VAL A 299 28.97 15.90 -26.72
N GLY A 300 28.89 15.67 -28.03
CA GLY A 300 29.66 14.59 -28.67
C GLY A 300 29.19 13.20 -28.22
N ARG A 301 30.14 12.28 -28.00
CA ARG A 301 29.85 10.89 -27.58
C ARG A 301 30.27 10.58 -26.14
N THR A 302 31.08 11.44 -25.55
CA THR A 302 31.79 11.20 -24.28
C THR A 302 31.31 12.09 -23.15
N LYS A 303 30.38 13.01 -23.41
CA LYS A 303 29.93 13.98 -22.41
C LYS A 303 28.43 14.25 -22.53
N MET A 304 27.77 14.36 -21.38
CA MET A 304 26.38 14.74 -21.25
C MET A 304 26.25 15.81 -20.16
N GLU A 305 25.61 16.91 -20.48
CA GLU A 305 25.27 17.96 -19.52
C GLU A 305 23.82 17.85 -19.11
N VAL A 306 23.58 17.87 -17.81
CA VAL A 306 22.24 17.79 -17.23
C VAL A 306 22.03 18.98 -16.31
N LYS A 307 20.94 19.71 -16.54
CA LYS A 307 20.48 20.77 -15.65
C LYS A 307 19.07 20.45 -15.18
N VAL A 308 18.87 20.39 -13.88
CA VAL A 308 17.56 20.12 -13.27
C VAL A 308 17.16 21.31 -12.43
N VAL A 309 16.03 21.92 -12.80
CA VAL A 309 15.43 23.01 -12.04
C VAL A 309 14.26 22.47 -11.23
N LEU A 310 14.30 22.65 -9.92
CA LEU A 310 13.24 22.30 -8.99
C LEU A 310 12.52 23.58 -8.53
N LYS A 311 11.22 23.66 -8.79
CA LYS A 311 10.33 24.74 -8.34
C LYS A 311 9.34 24.19 -7.33
N SER A 312 9.20 24.84 -6.18
CA SER A 312 8.11 24.58 -5.22
C SER A 312 6.89 25.44 -5.58
N ASN A 313 5.72 24.81 -5.65
CA ASN A 313 4.46 25.45 -6.06
C ASN A 313 3.38 25.29 -4.98
N PHE A 314 3.75 25.62 -3.75
CA PHE A 314 2.85 25.66 -2.59
C PHE A 314 3.05 26.99 -1.85
N LYS A 315 2.16 27.28 -0.89
CA LYS A 315 2.15 28.54 -0.15
C LYS A 315 3.54 28.88 0.43
N PRO A 316 4.04 30.12 0.30
CA PRO A 316 5.36 30.50 0.80
C PRO A 316 5.58 30.26 2.30
N SER A 317 4.52 30.29 3.11
CA SER A 317 4.55 30.01 4.54
C SER A 317 4.81 28.54 4.88
N LEU A 318 4.58 27.62 3.93
CA LEU A 318 4.84 26.20 4.11
C LEU A 318 6.30 25.88 3.76
N LEU A 319 6.84 24.86 4.42
CA LEU A 319 8.19 24.36 4.22
C LEU A 319 8.15 22.89 3.82
N GLY A 320 8.55 22.59 2.59
CA GLY A 320 8.88 21.22 2.19
C GLY A 320 10.15 20.78 2.89
N GLN A 321 10.16 19.57 3.46
CA GLN A 321 11.28 19.03 4.22
C GLN A 321 11.76 17.71 3.62
N LYS A 322 13.03 17.36 3.87
CA LYS A 322 13.64 16.08 3.44
C LYS A 322 13.39 15.77 1.95
N ILE A 323 13.53 16.78 1.11
CA ILE A 323 13.30 16.66 -0.33
C ILE A 323 14.50 15.91 -0.92
N GLU A 324 14.22 14.87 -1.70
CA GLU A 324 15.22 14.08 -2.40
C GLU A 324 14.83 13.99 -3.88
N VAL A 325 15.67 14.53 -4.75
CA VAL A 325 15.53 14.45 -6.20
C VAL A 325 16.54 13.44 -6.70
N LYS A 326 16.06 12.38 -7.36
CA LYS A 326 16.90 11.33 -7.94
C LYS A 326 16.93 11.51 -9.46
N ILE A 327 18.13 11.74 -9.99
CA ILE A 327 18.37 12.03 -11.41
C ILE A 327 19.14 10.83 -11.98
N PRO A 328 18.52 9.98 -12.80
CA PRO A 328 19.19 8.85 -13.41
C PRO A 328 20.36 9.29 -14.32
N THR A 329 21.45 8.52 -14.32
CA THR A 329 22.59 8.69 -15.22
C THR A 329 22.71 7.46 -16.13
N PRO A 330 23.36 7.59 -17.29
CA PRO A 330 23.69 6.45 -18.16
C PRO A 330 24.50 5.36 -17.44
N LEU A 331 24.38 4.13 -17.94
CA LEU A 331 25.11 2.97 -17.39
C LEU A 331 26.61 3.03 -17.69
N ASN A 332 27.00 3.73 -18.76
CA ASN A 332 28.38 3.94 -19.17
C ASN A 332 29.00 5.22 -18.58
N THR A 333 28.43 5.75 -17.49
CA THR A 333 29.00 6.90 -16.78
C THR A 333 30.35 6.56 -16.17
N SER A 334 31.40 7.29 -16.56
CA SER A 334 32.75 7.19 -15.98
C SER A 334 33.01 8.22 -14.88
N GLY A 335 32.44 9.41 -15.02
CA GLY A 335 32.68 10.54 -14.14
C GLY A 335 31.47 11.47 -14.04
N VAL A 336 31.33 12.15 -12.89
CA VAL A 336 30.26 13.13 -12.67
C VAL A 336 30.81 14.34 -11.91
N GLN A 337 30.72 15.51 -12.52
CA GLN A 337 31.00 16.79 -11.88
C GLN A 337 29.66 17.48 -11.55
N LEU A 338 29.51 17.97 -10.32
CA LEU A 338 28.24 18.50 -9.80
C LEU A 338 28.40 19.96 -9.37
N ILE A 339 27.48 20.80 -9.82
CA ILE A 339 27.32 22.19 -9.38
C ILE A 339 25.95 22.30 -8.72
N CYS A 340 25.94 22.48 -7.40
CA CYS A 340 24.73 22.52 -6.59
C CYS A 340 24.76 23.72 -5.65
N LEU A 341 23.86 24.68 -5.86
CA LEU A 341 23.78 25.90 -5.05
C LEU A 341 23.05 25.69 -3.72
N LYS A 342 22.15 24.70 -3.65
CA LYS A 342 21.33 24.44 -2.46
C LYS A 342 21.18 22.96 -2.21
N GLY A 343 21.45 22.55 -0.97
CA GLY A 343 21.41 21.15 -0.58
C GLY A 343 22.74 20.44 -0.84
N LYS A 344 22.71 19.12 -0.89
CA LYS A 344 23.88 18.28 -1.15
C LYS A 344 23.54 17.30 -2.26
N ALA A 345 24.37 17.24 -3.29
CA ALA A 345 24.23 16.28 -4.37
C ALA A 345 25.40 15.31 -4.39
N LYS A 346 25.12 14.04 -4.64
CA LYS A 346 26.15 13.00 -4.75
C LYS A 346 25.78 12.01 -5.83
N TYR A 347 26.75 11.63 -6.65
CA TYR A 347 26.61 10.50 -7.56
C TYR A 347 26.68 9.18 -6.79
N LYS A 348 25.73 8.28 -7.04
CA LYS A 348 25.70 6.92 -6.50
C LYS A 348 25.79 5.91 -7.64
N ALA A 349 26.99 5.37 -7.86
CA ALA A 349 27.27 4.40 -8.92
C ALA A 349 26.37 3.15 -8.85
N SER A 350 26.14 2.61 -7.65
CA SER A 350 25.27 1.43 -7.44
C SER A 350 23.82 1.63 -7.90
N GLU A 351 23.37 2.88 -7.98
CA GLU A 351 22.01 3.24 -8.41
C GLU A 351 21.97 3.86 -9.81
N ASN A 352 23.12 4.06 -10.45
CA ASN A 352 23.28 4.85 -11.68
C ASN A 352 22.48 6.16 -11.63
N ALA A 353 22.67 6.93 -10.55
CA ALA A 353 21.91 8.14 -10.32
C ALA A 353 22.66 9.18 -9.49
N ILE A 354 22.39 10.45 -9.77
CA ILE A 354 22.71 11.58 -8.91
C ILE A 354 21.56 11.74 -7.92
N VAL A 355 21.89 11.76 -6.62
CA VAL A 355 20.93 11.96 -5.54
C VAL A 355 21.15 13.35 -4.96
N TRP A 356 20.16 14.23 -5.15
CA TRP A 356 20.17 15.60 -4.68
C TRP A 356 19.22 15.78 -3.50
N LYS A 357 19.79 16.01 -2.32
CA LYS A 357 19.06 16.14 -1.05
C LYS A 357 18.99 17.60 -0.61
N ILE A 358 17.78 18.10 -0.39
CA ILE A 358 17.49 19.45 0.12
C ILE A 358 16.79 19.30 1.48
N LYS A 359 17.45 19.75 2.55
CA LYS A 359 16.93 19.63 3.93
C LYS A 359 15.56 20.30 4.08
N ARG A 360 15.42 21.52 3.53
CA ARG A 360 14.17 22.29 3.54
C ARG A 360 14.09 23.27 2.36
N MET A 361 12.87 23.52 1.88
CA MET A 361 12.56 24.48 0.83
C MET A 361 11.21 25.13 1.09
N ALA A 362 11.19 26.48 1.14
CA ALA A 362 9.95 27.23 1.24
C ALA A 362 9.14 27.14 -0.06
N GLY A 363 7.84 27.41 0.02
CA GLY A 363 6.96 27.50 -1.13
C GLY A 363 7.33 28.65 -2.07
N MET A 364 6.96 28.53 -3.34
CA MET A 364 7.25 29.52 -4.39
C MET A 364 8.74 29.87 -4.50
N LYS A 365 9.62 28.89 -4.30
CA LYS A 365 11.07 29.02 -4.49
C LYS A 365 11.54 28.15 -5.64
N GLU A 366 12.67 28.54 -6.18
CA GLU A 366 13.35 27.80 -7.24
C GLU A 366 14.77 27.49 -6.79
N THR A 367 15.26 26.32 -7.19
CA THR A 367 16.66 25.95 -7.05
C THR A 367 17.04 25.02 -8.19
N GLN A 368 18.33 24.97 -8.51
CA GLN A 368 18.83 24.21 -9.66
C GLN A 368 20.07 23.42 -9.29
N LEU A 369 20.26 22.31 -10.00
CA LEU A 369 21.47 21.53 -10.03
C LEU A 369 21.94 21.41 -11.48
N SER A 370 23.23 21.62 -11.70
CA SER A 370 23.89 21.31 -12.97
C SER A 370 24.87 20.17 -12.75
N ALA A 371 24.94 19.26 -13.70
CA ALA A 371 25.85 18.12 -13.69
C ALA A 371 26.48 17.97 -15.07
N GLU A 372 27.78 17.70 -15.07
CA GLU A 372 28.51 17.24 -16.24
C GLU A 372 28.85 15.77 -16.02
N ILE A 373 28.41 14.93 -16.95
CA ILE A 373 28.52 13.48 -16.89
C ILE A 373 29.42 13.04 -18.03
N GLU A 374 30.55 12.44 -17.67
CA GLU A 374 31.47 11.81 -18.61
C GLU A 374 30.97 10.39 -18.91
N LEU A 375 31.03 10.02 -20.19
CA LEU A 375 30.55 8.77 -20.74
C LEU A 375 31.71 8.04 -21.41
N LEU A 376 31.80 6.74 -21.18
CA LEU A 376 32.66 5.87 -21.98
C LEU A 376 32.06 5.68 -23.37
N GLU A 377 32.90 5.72 -24.40
CA GLU A 377 32.46 5.37 -25.75
C GLU A 377 31.97 3.91 -25.78
N THR A 378 30.82 3.70 -26.41
CA THR A 378 30.26 2.37 -26.64
C THR A 378 29.93 2.23 -28.12
N ASP A 379 30.12 1.03 -28.69
CA ASP A 379 29.85 0.75 -30.10
C ASP A 379 28.36 0.93 -30.48
N THR A 380 27.46 0.94 -29.47
CA THR A 380 26.03 1.09 -29.68
C THR A 380 25.56 2.54 -29.51
N LYS A 381 25.08 3.17 -30.60
CA LYS A 381 24.34 4.45 -30.56
C LYS A 381 22.95 4.27 -29.91
N LYS A 382 22.87 4.00 -28.60
CA LYS A 382 21.59 4.08 -27.89
C LYS A 382 21.42 5.49 -27.33
N LYS A 383 20.54 6.26 -27.98
CA LYS A 383 20.07 7.56 -27.48
C LYS A 383 19.52 7.37 -26.06
N TRP A 384 19.92 8.22 -25.12
CA TRP A 384 19.44 8.14 -23.75
C TRP A 384 17.91 8.33 -23.70
N THR A 385 17.18 7.32 -23.25
CA THR A 385 15.70 7.30 -23.26
C THR A 385 15.07 7.61 -21.91
N ARG A 386 15.86 7.87 -20.87
CA ARG A 386 15.39 8.14 -19.50
C ARG A 386 15.74 9.56 -19.08
N PRO A 387 15.13 10.58 -19.68
CA PRO A 387 15.34 11.96 -19.23
C PRO A 387 15.01 12.07 -17.72
N PRO A 388 15.74 12.93 -16.98
CA PRO A 388 15.65 13.07 -15.53
C PRO A 388 14.25 13.30 -14.98
#